data_AF-A0ABD6CT26-F1
#
_entry.id   AF-A0ABD6CT26-F1
#
_cell.length_a   1.000
_cell.length_b   1.000
_cell.length_c   1.000
_cell.angle_alpha   90.00
_cell.angle_beta   90.00
_cell.angle_gamma   90.00
#
_symmetry.space_group_name_H-M   'P 1'
#
loop_
_entity.id
_entity.type
_entity.pdbx_description
1 polymer ?
#
loop_
_entity_poly.entity_id
_entity_poly.type
_entity_poly.pdbx_seq_one_letter_code
_entity_poly.pdbx_strand_id
1 'polypeptide(L)'
;MSAFSAIGEDAERDRNEYTPGLEPQPTWCPGCGDFGVLKALKGAAAELGLSPEEMLVCTGIGCSGKLNSYFESYGFHTIHGRSLPIARAAKLANPGLT
;
A
#
# COMPACT_ATOMS: atom_id res chain seq x y z
N MET A 1 -3.96 22.78 -5.54
CA MET A 1 -4.28 21.37 -5.83
C MET A 1 -4.44 20.68 -4.50
N SER A 2 -5.65 20.23 -4.19
CA SER A 2 -6.02 19.74 -2.85
C SER A 2 -5.32 18.40 -2.58
N ALA A 3 -4.78 18.20 -1.38
CA ALA A 3 -4.19 16.95 -0.91
C ALA A 3 -5.22 15.80 -0.72
N PHE A 4 -6.40 15.94 -1.33
CA PHE A 4 -7.60 15.16 -1.12
C PHE A 4 -8.40 14.95 -2.41
N SER A 5 -7.81 15.15 -3.61
CA SER A 5 -8.57 15.04 -4.87
C SER A 5 -9.20 13.66 -5.08
N ALA A 6 -8.63 12.60 -4.51
CA ALA A 6 -9.20 11.26 -4.60
C ALA A 6 -10.34 11.00 -3.58
N ILE A 7 -10.42 11.72 -2.45
CA ILE A 7 -11.42 11.47 -1.39
C ILE A 7 -12.78 12.13 -1.69
N GLY A 8 -13.12 12.30 -2.97
CA GLY A 8 -14.32 13.03 -3.39
C GLY A 8 -14.85 12.71 -4.77
N GLU A 9 -14.16 11.87 -5.53
CA GLU A 9 -14.71 11.23 -6.72
C GLU A 9 -15.02 9.78 -6.32
N ASP A 10 -16.31 9.44 -6.19
CA ASP A 10 -16.76 8.07 -5.93
C ASP A 10 -16.44 7.19 -7.14
N ALA A 11 -15.16 6.84 -7.30
CA ALA A 11 -14.66 5.91 -8.30
C ALA A 11 -14.76 4.50 -7.73
N GLU A 12 -15.69 3.70 -8.24
CA GLU A 12 -15.82 2.29 -7.87
C GLU A 12 -14.59 1.51 -8.36
N ARG A 13 -13.75 1.07 -7.40
CA ARG A 13 -12.51 0.33 -7.64
C ARG A 13 -12.68 -1.13 -7.26
N ASP A 14 -12.14 -2.04 -8.05
CA ASP A 14 -12.12 -3.46 -7.71
C ASP A 14 -10.91 -3.81 -6.84
N ARG A 15 -11.13 -4.65 -5.82
CA ARG A 15 -10.06 -5.07 -4.90
C ARG A 15 -8.91 -5.80 -5.61
N ASN A 16 -9.18 -6.45 -6.75
CA ASN A 16 -8.14 -7.19 -7.47
C ASN A 16 -7.17 -6.25 -8.19
N GLU A 17 -7.50 -4.97 -8.38
CA GLU A 17 -6.59 -3.95 -8.91
C GLU A 17 -5.32 -3.81 -8.04
N TYR A 18 -5.44 -4.06 -6.73
CA TYR A 18 -4.32 -4.04 -5.78
C TYR A 18 -3.58 -5.38 -5.66
N THR A 19 -3.84 -6.32 -6.57
CA THR A 19 -3.19 -7.64 -6.59
C THR A 19 -2.23 -7.71 -7.78
N PRO A 20 -0.91 -7.73 -7.53
CA PRO A 20 0.06 -7.77 -8.60
C PRO A 20 -0.15 -8.94 -9.58
N GLY A 21 0.02 -8.66 -10.87
CA GLY A 21 -0.26 -9.63 -11.95
C GLY A 21 0.83 -10.69 -12.14
N LEU A 22 2.05 -10.40 -11.69
CA LEU A 22 3.20 -11.30 -11.66
C LEU A 22 3.82 -11.21 -10.25
N GLU A 23 3.53 -12.20 -9.41
CA GLU A 23 3.70 -12.10 -7.96
C GLU A 23 4.79 -13.01 -7.39
N PRO A 24 5.61 -12.53 -6.43
CA PRO A 24 6.08 -13.39 -5.35
C PRO A 24 4.88 -13.82 -4.49
N GLN A 25 4.58 -15.12 -4.46
CA GLN A 25 3.55 -15.64 -3.54
C GLN A 25 3.86 -15.24 -2.09
N PRO A 26 2.85 -14.83 -1.30
CA PRO A 26 3.04 -14.53 0.11
C PRO A 26 3.77 -15.67 0.83
N THR A 27 4.94 -15.35 1.38
CA THR A 27 5.82 -16.32 2.04
C THR A 27 5.54 -16.44 3.54
N TRP A 28 4.40 -15.91 3.99
CA TRP A 28 3.97 -15.99 5.38
C TRP A 28 3.48 -17.40 5.74
N CYS A 29 3.63 -17.75 7.01
CA CYS A 29 3.15 -19.02 7.53
C CYS A 29 1.64 -19.18 7.31
N PRO A 30 1.13 -20.40 7.07
CA PRO A 30 -0.30 -20.67 7.06
C PRO A 30 -0.97 -20.17 8.36
N GLY A 31 -2.03 -19.38 8.23
CA GLY A 31 -2.74 -18.77 9.36
C GLY A 31 -2.11 -17.48 9.91
N CYS A 32 -1.10 -16.91 9.24
CA CYS A 32 -0.53 -15.62 9.62
C CYS A 32 -1.56 -14.48 9.52
N GLY A 33 -1.55 -13.57 10.50
CA GLY A 33 -2.43 -12.40 10.51
C GLY A 33 -2.16 -11.39 9.39
N ASP A 34 -0.95 -11.36 8.82
CA ASP A 34 -0.58 -10.44 7.75
C ASP A 34 -1.42 -10.66 6.47
N PHE A 35 -1.94 -11.88 6.24
CA PHE A 35 -2.93 -12.13 5.19
C PHE A 35 -4.22 -11.32 5.40
N GLY A 36 -4.66 -11.20 6.65
CA GLY A 36 -5.82 -10.41 7.04
C GLY A 36 -5.55 -8.92 6.86
N VAL A 37 -4.37 -8.44 7.26
CA VAL A 37 -3.93 -7.05 7.05
C VAL A 37 -3.90 -6.70 5.56
N LEU A 38 -3.32 -7.57 4.72
CA LEU A 38 -3.28 -7.37 3.28
C LEU A 38 -4.69 -7.30 2.68
N LYS A 39 -5.57 -8.23 3.06
CA LYS A 39 -6.98 -8.22 2.59
C LYS A 39 -7.70 -6.93 2.99
N ALA A 40 -7.51 -6.47 4.23
CA ALA A 40 -8.11 -5.24 4.72
C ALA A 40 -7.57 -4.01 3.99
N LEU A 41 -6.25 -3.95 3.72
CA LEU A 41 -5.65 -2.85 2.99
C LEU A 41 -6.18 -2.75 1.56
N LYS A 42 -6.31 -3.87 0.84
CA LYS A 42 -6.91 -3.90 -0.51
C LYS A 42 -8.38 -3.45 -0.49
N GLY A 43 -9.13 -3.83 0.54
CA GLY A 43 -10.52 -3.37 0.71
C GLY A 43 -10.59 -1.86 0.97
N ALA A 44 -9.78 -1.35 1.89
CA ALA A 44 -9.76 0.06 2.23
C ALA A 44 -9.35 0.95 1.05
N ALA A 45 -8.34 0.53 0.26
CA ALA A 45 -7.95 1.26 -0.93
C ALA A 45 -9.08 1.35 -1.97
N ALA A 46 -9.80 0.23 -2.16
CA ALA A 46 -10.96 0.18 -3.06
C ALA A 46 -12.11 1.09 -2.58
N GLU A 47 -12.46 1.00 -1.29
CA GLU A 47 -13.53 1.80 -0.67
C GLU A 47 -13.23 3.30 -0.69
N LEU A 48 -11.96 3.69 -0.67
CA LEU A 48 -11.51 5.08 -0.75
C LEU A 48 -11.33 5.58 -2.19
N GLY A 49 -11.57 4.75 -3.21
CA GLY A 49 -11.44 5.13 -4.62
C GLY A 49 -9.99 5.33 -5.11
N LEU A 50 -8.99 4.98 -4.30
CA LEU A 50 -7.58 5.26 -4.56
C LEU A 50 -7.03 4.39 -5.70
N SER A 51 -6.40 4.97 -6.71
CA SER A 51 -5.63 4.17 -7.66
C SER A 51 -4.33 3.64 -7.04
N PRO A 52 -3.79 2.51 -7.54
CA PRO A 52 -2.44 2.06 -7.19
C PRO A 52 -1.35 3.12 -7.40
N GLU A 53 -1.48 3.97 -8.43
CA GLU A 53 -0.51 5.03 -8.75
C GLU A 53 -0.57 6.23 -7.80
N GLU A 54 -1.67 6.40 -7.06
CA GLU A 54 -1.79 7.42 -6.03
C GLU A 54 -1.23 6.99 -4.66
N MET A 55 -0.84 5.72 -4.50
CA MET A 55 -0.42 5.18 -3.22
C MET A 55 1.07 4.84 -3.17
N LEU A 56 1.68 5.07 -2.01
CA LEU A 56 3.03 4.61 -1.69
C LEU A 56 3.06 3.79 -0.39
N VAL A 57 3.31 2.48 -0.50
CA VAL A 57 3.45 1.59 0.66
C VAL A 57 4.91 1.52 1.13
N CYS A 58 5.22 2.25 2.20
CA CYS A 58 6.53 2.24 2.85
C CYS A 58 6.58 1.21 4.01
N THR A 59 7.40 0.17 3.87
CA THR A 59 7.55 -0.89 4.87
C THR A 59 8.94 -0.88 5.52
N GLY A 60 9.07 -1.46 6.71
CA GLY A 60 10.36 -1.74 7.36
C GLY A 60 10.77 -3.20 7.19
N ILE A 61 11.79 -3.65 7.94
CA ILE A 61 12.26 -5.04 7.89
C ILE A 61 11.45 -5.93 8.85
N GLY A 62 10.89 -7.01 8.33
CA GLY A 62 10.17 -8.05 9.08
C GLY A 62 9.28 -8.90 8.16
N CYS A 63 8.52 -9.85 8.72
CA CYS A 63 7.48 -10.56 7.95
C CYS A 63 6.46 -9.57 7.40
N SER A 64 5.95 -8.66 8.23
CA SER A 64 5.07 -7.56 7.82
C SER A 64 5.74 -6.62 6.81
N GLY A 65 7.07 -6.57 6.78
CA GLY A 65 7.86 -5.78 5.84
C GLY A 65 7.61 -6.14 4.37
N LYS A 66 7.22 -7.38 4.10
CA LYS A 66 6.94 -7.89 2.75
C LYS A 66 5.59 -7.41 2.18
N LEU A 67 4.75 -6.75 2.99
CA LEU A 67 3.42 -6.31 2.59
C LEU A 67 3.43 -5.50 1.28
N ASN A 68 4.41 -4.62 1.09
CA ASN A 68 4.55 -3.81 -0.13
C ASN A 68 4.86 -4.63 -1.40
N SER A 69 5.30 -5.88 -1.25
CA SER A 69 5.58 -6.77 -2.38
C SER A 69 4.34 -7.52 -2.84
N TYR A 70 3.27 -7.54 -2.02
CA TYR A 70 2.02 -8.30 -2.26
C TYR A 70 0.81 -7.38 -2.51
N PHE A 71 1.09 -6.08 -2.66
CA PHE A 71 0.11 -5.02 -2.80
C PHE A 71 0.52 -4.13 -3.98
N GLU A 72 -0.29 -4.09 -5.03
CA GLU A 72 0.00 -3.33 -6.25
C GLU A 72 -0.13 -1.84 -5.95
N SER A 73 1.01 -1.15 -5.98
CA SER A 73 1.19 0.28 -5.76
C SER A 73 2.68 0.62 -5.93
N TYR A 74 3.05 1.90 -5.79
CA TYR A 74 4.45 2.20 -5.50
C TYR A 74 4.82 1.62 -4.12
N GLY A 75 5.95 0.93 -4.03
CA GLY A 75 6.41 0.29 -2.79
C GLY A 75 7.85 0.65 -2.45
N PHE A 76 8.14 0.90 -1.17
CA PHE A 76 9.51 1.11 -0.68
C PHE A 76 9.77 0.26 0.58
N HIS A 77 10.60 -0.78 0.43
CA HIS A 77 11.05 -1.60 1.55
C HIS A 77 12.30 -0.98 2.17
N THR A 78 12.10 -0.26 3.27
CA THR A 78 13.14 0.50 3.97
C THR A 78 13.99 -0.39 4.89
N ILE A 79 14.96 0.23 5.59
CA ILE A 79 15.75 -0.44 6.63
C ILE A 79 14.97 -0.53 7.96
N HIS A 80 15.43 -1.43 8.84
CA HIS A 80 14.72 -1.74 10.09
C HIS A 80 14.48 -0.48 10.94
N GLY A 81 13.22 -0.23 11.30
CA GLY A 81 12.82 0.93 12.13
C GLY A 81 12.91 2.30 11.42
N ARG A 82 13.01 2.35 10.09
CA ARG A 82 13.14 3.59 9.32
C ARG A 82 12.09 3.79 8.22
N SER A 83 10.95 3.13 8.30
CA SER A 83 9.82 3.34 7.37
C SER A 83 9.26 4.76 7.44
N LEU A 84 9.01 5.26 8.65
CA LEU A 84 8.42 6.59 8.89
C LEU A 84 9.21 7.77 8.32
N PRO A 85 10.55 7.91 8.51
CA PRO A 85 11.28 9.03 7.93
C PRO A 85 11.24 9.03 6.40
N ILE A 86 11.26 7.86 5.76
CA ILE A 86 11.14 7.75 4.29
C ILE A 86 9.72 8.12 3.84
N ALA A 87 8.69 7.57 4.47
CA ALA A 87 7.29 7.90 4.16
C ALA A 87 7.01 9.41 4.33
N ARG A 88 7.55 10.01 5.40
CA ARG A 88 7.44 11.46 5.64
C ARG A 88 8.11 12.26 4.52
N ALA A 89 9.32 11.88 4.13
CA ALA A 89 10.02 12.57 3.05
C ALA A 89 9.26 12.46 1.73
N ALA A 90 8.72 11.28 1.40
CA ALA A 90 7.92 11.06 0.21
C ALA A 90 6.66 11.93 0.19
N LYS A 91 5.90 11.98 1.30
CA LYS A 91 4.70 12.81 1.41
C LYS A 91 5.00 14.31 1.34
N LEU A 92 6.14 14.75 1.86
CA LEU A 92 6.59 16.14 1.73
C LEU A 92 7.00 16.49 0.29
N ALA A 93 7.66 15.56 -0.40
CA ALA A 93 8.11 15.75 -1.78
C ALA A 93 6.94 15.73 -2.78
N ASN A 94 5.97 14.84 -2.57
CA ASN A 94 4.73 14.78 -3.36
C ASN A 94 3.51 14.69 -2.43
N PRO A 95 2.88 15.84 -2.12
CA PRO A 95 1.69 15.89 -1.27
C PRO A 95 0.47 15.16 -1.84
N GLY A 96 0.46 14.86 -3.15
CA GLY A 96 -0.60 14.11 -3.81
C GLY A 96 -0.58 12.60 -3.57
N LEU A 97 0.56 12.04 -3.15
CA LEU A 97 0.65 10.61 -2.80
C LEU A 97 -0.04 10.34 -1.48
N THR A 98 -0.83 9.28 -1.41
CA THR A 98 -1.36 8.72 -0.16
C THR A 98 -0.32 7.81 0.49
#